data_AF-A0A6A3IBB8-F1
#
_entry.id   AF-A0A6A3IBB8-F1
#
_cell.length_a   1.000
_cell.length_b   1.000
_cell.length_c   1.000
_cell.angle_alpha   90.00
_cell.angle_beta   90.00
_cell.angle_gamma   90.00
#
_symmetry.space_group_name_H-M   'P 1'
#
loop_
_entity.id
_entity.type
_entity.pdbx_description
1 polymer ?
#
loop_
_entity_poly.entity_id
_entity_poly.type
_entity_poly.pdbx_seq_one_letter_code
_entity_poly.pdbx_strand_id
1 'polypeptide(L)'
;MYKSRCEKSFINTVSLPPHTYDMLLEVFSRHYVVKSGPSRRGRPRRFVSKNNVLACLLHKYTGAVELKTLCELFGVPPSTMSRTLCQAEVALAASLREIPLAAVQWPSSQLQATWASQVTKREGLLKGCFCVADGKNYAVQAPTNSDVQNAHYNGWLHSVKASLCVVSMLLPA
;
A
#
# COMPACT_ATOMS: atom_id res chain seq x y z
N MET A 1 7.52 17.46 1.47
CA MET A 1 7.14 16.28 2.27
C MET A 1 8.19 15.93 3.31
N TYR A 2 9.31 15.27 2.95
CA TYR A 2 10.22 14.70 3.96
C TYR A 2 10.83 15.75 4.92
N LYS A 3 11.24 16.92 4.42
CA LYS A 3 11.78 18.02 5.24
C LYS A 3 10.77 18.66 6.19
N SER A 4 9.51 18.77 5.78
CA SER A 4 8.47 19.43 6.56
C SER A 4 7.82 18.53 7.61
N ARG A 5 8.06 17.21 7.55
CA ARG A 5 7.56 16.20 8.51
C ARG A 5 6.05 16.29 8.79
N CYS A 6 5.29 16.87 7.87
CA CYS A 6 3.85 17.06 8.02
C CYS A 6 3.13 15.72 7.88
N GLU A 7 2.48 15.28 8.96
CA GLU A 7 1.78 14.00 9.02
C GLU A 7 0.72 13.83 7.92
N LYS A 8 -0.12 14.85 7.70
CA LYS A 8 -1.13 14.83 6.61
C LYS A 8 -0.51 14.60 5.23
N SER A 9 0.64 15.22 4.96
CA SER A 9 1.35 15.02 3.69
C SER A 9 1.85 13.59 3.54
N PHE A 10 2.33 13.00 4.63
CA PHE A 10 2.80 11.61 4.66
C PHE A 10 1.66 10.62 4.45
N ILE A 11 0.57 10.75 5.21
CA ILE A 11 -0.61 9.89 5.08
C ILE A 11 -1.19 10.00 3.65
N ASN A 12 -1.34 11.21 3.10
CA ASN A 12 -1.92 11.37 1.77
C ASN A 12 -1.03 10.88 0.63
N THR A 13 0.29 10.85 0.81
CA THR A 13 1.23 10.50 -0.26
C THR A 13 1.66 9.04 -0.20
N VAL A 14 1.97 8.53 1.00
CA VAL A 14 2.55 7.20 1.21
C VAL A 14 1.76 6.33 2.21
N SER A 15 0.57 6.78 2.66
CA SER A 15 -0.33 6.06 3.57
C SER A 15 0.29 5.59 4.89
N LEU A 16 1.44 6.16 5.27
CA LEU A 16 2.14 5.86 6.51
C LEU A 16 2.45 7.17 7.23
N PRO A 17 2.35 7.22 8.57
CA PRO A 17 2.80 8.37 9.33
C PRO A 17 4.33 8.47 9.30
N PRO A 18 4.91 9.66 9.58
CA PRO A 18 6.34 9.90 9.43
C PRO A 18 7.23 8.92 10.22
N HIS A 19 6.83 8.54 11.44
CA HIS A 19 7.60 7.64 12.28
C HIS A 19 7.64 6.21 11.70
N THR A 20 6.52 5.68 11.21
CA THR A 20 6.47 4.35 10.57
C THR A 20 7.25 4.35 9.26
N TYR A 21 7.17 5.46 8.52
CA TYR A 21 7.96 5.64 7.31
C TYR A 21 9.47 5.56 7.59
N ASP A 22 9.95 6.21 8.67
CA ASP A 22 11.38 6.17 9.02
C ASP A 22 11.83 4.77 9.43
N MET A 23 11.03 4.04 10.22
CA MET A 23 11.32 2.64 10.57
C MET A 23 11.44 1.77 9.31
N LEU A 24 10.51 1.94 8.37
CA LEU A 24 10.55 1.22 7.09
C LEU A 24 11.76 1.65 6.25
N LEU A 25 12.09 2.94 6.22
CA LEU A 25 13.23 3.47 5.48
C LEU A 25 14.56 2.93 6.01
N GLU A 26 14.68 2.76 7.33
CA GLU A 26 15.87 2.20 7.95
C GLU A 26 16.13 0.77 7.46
N VAL A 27 15.12 -0.10 7.52
CA VAL A 27 15.22 -1.49 7.07
C VAL A 27 15.40 -1.55 5.55
N PHE A 28 14.61 -0.76 4.80
CA PHE A 28 14.74 -0.62 3.34
C PHE A 28 16.14 -0.22 2.90
N SER A 29 16.79 0.64 3.66
CA SER A 29 18.14 1.10 3.35
C SER A 29 19.19 -0.01 3.44
N ARG A 30 18.94 -1.08 4.20
CA ARG A 30 19.83 -2.25 4.30
C ARG A 30 19.75 -3.11 3.05
N HIS A 31 18.57 -3.21 2.44
CA HIS A 31 18.29 -4.06 1.26
C HIS A 31 18.46 -3.34 -0.08
N TYR A 32 18.22 -2.02 -0.12
CA TYR A 32 18.27 -1.27 -1.37
C TYR A 32 19.68 -0.73 -1.66
N VAL A 33 20.29 -1.27 -2.72
CA VAL A 33 21.57 -0.79 -3.25
C VAL A 33 21.31 0.21 -4.38
N VAL A 34 21.76 1.45 -4.18
CA VAL A 34 21.74 2.46 -5.24
C VAL A 34 22.80 2.07 -6.26
N LYS A 35 22.39 1.58 -7.45
CA LYS A 35 23.32 1.27 -8.53
C LYS A 35 23.95 2.56 -9.08
N SER A 36 25.11 2.93 -8.55
CA SER A 36 26.00 3.94 -9.09
C SER A 36 26.78 3.35 -10.28
N GLY A 37 26.31 3.60 -11.51
CA GLY A 37 27.18 3.42 -12.69
C GLY A 37 28.32 4.45 -12.71
N PRO A 38 29.31 4.32 -13.61
CA PRO A 38 30.46 5.23 -13.67
C PRO A 38 30.00 6.69 -13.76
N SER A 39 30.54 7.52 -12.89
CA SER A 39 30.35 8.97 -12.89
C SER A 39 30.99 9.55 -14.14
N ARG A 40 30.19 9.83 -15.19
CA ARG A 40 30.61 10.73 -16.26
C ARG A 40 30.03 12.12 -15.96
N ARG A 41 30.88 13.15 -16.10
CA ARG A 41 30.53 14.58 -16.02
C ARG A 41 29.19 14.82 -16.73
N GLY A 42 28.22 15.43 -16.05
CA GLY A 42 26.89 15.70 -16.59
C GLY A 42 25.85 16.02 -15.51
N ARG A 43 24.57 16.14 -15.93
CA ARG A 43 23.42 16.45 -15.07
C ARG A 43 23.37 15.49 -13.87
N PRO A 44 23.16 15.99 -12.63
CA PRO A 44 23.09 15.14 -11.44
C PRO A 44 22.06 14.04 -11.62
N ARG A 45 22.40 12.83 -11.16
CA ARG A 45 21.51 11.67 -11.23
C ARG A 45 20.23 11.94 -10.45
N ARG A 46 19.10 11.51 -11.01
CA ARG A 46 17.83 11.44 -10.29
C ARG A 46 17.70 10.08 -9.60
N PHE A 47 16.98 10.01 -8.48
CA PHE A 47 16.89 8.81 -7.60
C PHE A 47 18.19 8.35 -6.92
N VAL A 48 19.03 9.28 -6.47
CA VAL A 48 20.21 8.94 -5.65
C VAL A 48 19.85 8.65 -4.19
N SER A 49 18.76 9.26 -3.70
CA SER A 49 18.31 9.10 -2.32
C SER A 49 17.38 7.90 -2.17
N LYS A 50 17.73 6.98 -1.28
CA LYS A 50 16.89 5.81 -0.91
C LYS A 50 15.50 6.24 -0.43
N ASN A 51 15.42 7.36 0.29
CA ASN A 51 14.17 7.99 0.69
C ASN A 51 13.28 8.32 -0.52
N ASN A 52 13.83 8.95 -1.56
CA ASN A 52 13.04 9.30 -2.74
C ASN A 52 12.55 8.04 -3.47
N VAL A 53 13.38 7.00 -3.53
CA VAL A 53 13.00 5.70 -4.13
C VAL A 53 11.84 5.07 -3.34
N LEU A 54 11.95 4.98 -2.02
CA LEU A 54 10.91 4.41 -1.16
C LEU A 54 9.62 5.23 -1.24
N ALA A 55 9.71 6.57 -1.17
CA ALA A 55 8.56 7.45 -1.32
C ALA A 55 7.85 7.26 -2.67
N CYS A 56 8.62 7.16 -3.77
CA CYS A 56 8.05 6.90 -5.10
C CYS A 56 7.36 5.53 -5.18
N LEU A 57 7.98 4.50 -4.59
CA LEU A 57 7.42 3.15 -4.59
C LEU A 57 6.12 3.09 -3.78
N LEU A 58 6.11 3.67 -2.59
CA LEU A 58 4.89 3.73 -1.78
C LEU A 58 3.81 4.57 -2.46
N HIS A 59 4.17 5.70 -3.07
CA HIS A 59 3.21 6.53 -3.80
C HIS A 59 2.53 5.78 -4.97
N LYS A 60 3.26 4.89 -5.64
CA LYS A 60 2.71 3.97 -6.65
C LYS A 60 1.66 3.02 -6.06
N TYR A 61 1.84 2.57 -4.82
CA TYR A 61 0.89 1.63 -4.18
C TYR A 61 -0.30 2.31 -3.53
N THR A 62 -0.16 3.56 -3.10
CA THR A 62 -1.21 4.27 -2.34
C THR A 62 -2.18 5.02 -3.23
N GLY A 63 -1.74 5.47 -4.40
CA GLY A 63 -2.60 6.13 -5.39
C GLY A 63 -2.74 5.31 -6.66
N ALA A 64 -3.81 5.56 -7.41
CA ALA A 64 -3.94 5.13 -8.81
C ALA A 64 -3.09 6.04 -9.73
N VAL A 65 -1.80 6.16 -9.44
CA VAL A 65 -0.89 7.06 -10.17
C VAL A 65 -0.30 6.31 -11.35
N GLU A 66 -0.51 6.83 -12.56
CA GLU A 66 0.13 6.29 -13.75
C GLU A 66 1.66 6.45 -13.69
N LEU A 67 2.37 5.51 -14.32
CA LEU A 67 3.83 5.59 -14.42
C LEU A 67 4.30 6.90 -15.06
N LYS A 68 3.54 7.45 -16.03
CA LYS A 68 3.83 8.73 -16.67
C LYS A 68 3.84 9.88 -15.66
N THR A 69 2.82 9.97 -14.81
CA THR A 69 2.72 10.98 -13.75
C THR A 69 3.88 10.85 -12.75
N LEU A 70 4.25 9.63 -12.35
CA LEU A 70 5.44 9.41 -11.52
C LEU A 70 6.72 9.88 -12.23
N CYS A 71 6.86 9.60 -13.53
CA CYS A 71 8.01 10.04 -14.30
C CYS A 71 8.11 11.57 -14.38
N GLU A 72 6.98 12.28 -14.52
CA GLU A 72 6.92 13.74 -14.52
C GLU A 72 7.28 14.33 -13.15
N LEU A 73 6.67 13.80 -12.07
CA LEU A 73 6.91 14.25 -10.69
C LEU A 73 8.38 14.13 -10.28
N PHE A 74 9.02 13.02 -10.64
CA PHE A 74 10.43 12.78 -10.32
C PHE A 74 11.39 13.20 -11.44
N GLY A 75 10.87 13.59 -12.60
CA GLY A 75 11.56 13.91 -13.87
C GLY A 75 12.57 12.86 -14.30
N VAL A 76 12.16 11.59 -14.27
CA VAL A 76 12.98 10.41 -14.57
C VAL A 76 12.42 9.71 -15.81
N PRO A 77 13.26 9.28 -16.77
CA PRO A 77 12.78 8.55 -17.94
C PRO A 77 12.04 7.25 -17.55
N PRO A 78 10.99 6.85 -18.29
CA PRO A 78 10.19 5.66 -17.96
C PRO A 78 11.00 4.37 -17.78
N SER A 79 12.02 4.15 -18.62
CA SER A 79 12.92 2.99 -18.53
C SER A 79 13.79 3.00 -17.26
N THR A 80 14.13 4.17 -16.73
CA THR A 80 14.87 4.30 -15.47
C THR A 80 13.93 4.14 -14.29
N MET A 81 12.73 4.72 -14.35
CA MET A 81 11.69 4.56 -13.33
C MET A 81 11.30 3.09 -13.15
N SER A 82 10.98 2.40 -14.24
CA SER A 82 10.59 0.97 -14.22
C SER A 82 11.67 0.10 -13.58
N ARG A 83 12.94 0.23 -14.00
CA ARG A 83 14.06 -0.51 -13.40
C ARG A 83 14.26 -0.18 -11.92
N THR A 84 14.14 1.09 -11.55
CA THR A 84 14.29 1.56 -10.16
C THR A 84 13.20 0.95 -9.28
N LEU A 85 11.94 1.00 -9.73
CA LEU A 85 10.80 0.44 -9.03
C LEU A 85 10.92 -1.09 -8.88
N CYS A 86 11.29 -1.81 -9.94
CA CYS A 86 11.48 -3.26 -9.88
C CYS A 86 12.51 -3.66 -8.81
N GLN A 87 13.64 -2.96 -8.74
CA GLN A 87 14.65 -3.21 -7.70
C GLN A 87 14.19 -2.77 -6.30
N ALA A 88 13.44 -1.67 -6.23
CA ALA A 88 12.87 -1.19 -4.98
C ALA A 88 11.81 -2.15 -4.44
N GLU A 89 11.00 -2.78 -5.29
CA GLU A 89 10.01 -3.79 -4.89
C GLU A 89 10.68 -5.01 -4.26
N VAL A 90 11.79 -5.48 -4.82
CA VAL A 90 12.58 -6.58 -4.23
C VAL A 90 13.12 -6.19 -2.85
N ALA A 91 13.69 -4.99 -2.72
CA ALA A 91 14.19 -4.50 -1.44
C ALA A 91 13.08 -4.28 -0.41
N LEU A 92 11.93 -3.76 -0.83
CA LEU A 92 10.76 -3.57 0.03
C LEU A 92 10.23 -4.92 0.52
N ALA A 93 10.11 -5.92 -0.36
CA ALA A 93 9.68 -7.26 0.03
C ALA A 93 10.64 -7.90 1.06
N ALA A 94 11.96 -7.73 0.89
CA ALA A 94 12.93 -8.18 1.90
C ALA A 94 12.76 -7.43 3.23
N SER A 95 12.53 -6.12 3.16
CA SER A 95 12.35 -5.27 4.36
C SER A 95 11.10 -5.63 5.15
N LEU A 96 9.98 -5.89 4.47
CA LEU A 96 8.72 -6.26 5.13
C LEU A 96 8.82 -7.63 5.82
N ARG A 97 9.70 -8.53 5.37
CA ARG A 97 9.93 -9.81 6.06
C ARG A 97 10.69 -9.66 7.37
N GLU A 98 11.50 -8.61 7.53
CA GLU A 98 12.23 -8.33 8.76
C GLU A 98 11.38 -7.59 9.81
N ILE A 99 10.31 -6.91 9.38
CA ILE A 99 9.45 -6.13 10.27
C ILE A 99 8.32 -7.03 10.77
N PRO A 100 8.30 -7.46 12.05
CA PRO A 100 7.25 -8.36 12.55
C PRO A 100 5.85 -7.74 12.44
N LEU A 101 5.77 -6.40 12.59
CA LEU A 101 4.51 -5.64 12.45
C LEU A 101 3.95 -5.64 11.02
N ALA A 102 4.76 -5.96 10.01
CA ALA A 102 4.32 -6.06 8.62
C ALA A 102 3.84 -7.47 8.25
N ALA A 103 3.96 -8.44 9.16
CA ALA A 103 3.55 -9.81 8.90
C ALA A 103 2.03 -9.91 8.72
N VAL A 104 1.61 -10.46 7.59
CA VAL A 104 0.21 -10.82 7.36
C VAL A 104 -0.04 -12.15 8.05
N GLN A 105 -0.66 -12.08 9.24
CA GLN A 105 -0.96 -13.26 10.06
C GLN A 105 -2.44 -13.31 10.37
N TRP A 106 -2.95 -14.53 10.52
CA TRP A 106 -4.31 -14.72 11.00
C TRP A 106 -4.41 -14.31 12.48
N PRO A 107 -5.44 -13.55 12.88
CA PRO A 107 -5.62 -13.19 14.28
C PRO A 107 -5.75 -14.44 15.17
N SER A 108 -5.27 -14.35 16.41
CA SER A 108 -5.48 -15.42 17.40
C SER A 108 -6.96 -15.55 17.75
N SER A 109 -7.40 -16.72 18.24
CA SER A 109 -8.81 -16.96 18.61
C SER A 109 -9.34 -15.93 19.62
N GLN A 110 -8.49 -15.47 20.54
CA GLN A 110 -8.84 -14.41 21.51
C GLN A 110 -9.08 -13.07 20.82
N LEU A 111 -8.23 -12.70 19.86
CA LEU A 111 -8.38 -11.47 19.09
C LEU A 111 -9.62 -11.52 18.18
N GLN A 112 -9.89 -12.69 17.57
CA GLN A 112 -11.11 -12.94 16.80
C GLN A 112 -12.36 -12.75 17.65
N ALA A 113 -12.41 -13.33 18.85
CA ALA A 113 -13.53 -13.16 19.77
C ALA A 113 -13.72 -11.70 20.21
N THR A 114 -12.60 -10.99 20.44
CA THR A 114 -12.61 -9.57 20.78
C THR A 114 -13.21 -8.74 19.65
N TRP A 115 -12.75 -8.94 18.41
CA TRP A 115 -13.28 -8.24 17.24
C TRP A 115 -14.74 -8.59 16.97
N ALA A 116 -15.12 -9.86 17.10
CA ALA A 116 -16.50 -10.29 16.94
C ALA A 116 -17.44 -9.63 17.96
N SER A 117 -17.01 -9.51 19.22
CA SER A 117 -17.76 -8.78 20.25
C SER A 117 -17.94 -7.30 19.89
N GLN A 118 -16.91 -6.66 19.33
CA GLN A 118 -17.00 -5.26 18.88
C GLN A 118 -17.98 -5.10 17.71
N VAL A 119 -17.99 -6.04 16.76
CA VAL A 119 -18.96 -6.05 15.65
C VAL A 119 -20.38 -6.21 16.20
N THR A 120 -20.64 -7.20 17.06
CA THR A 120 -21.97 -7.40 17.66
C THR A 120 -22.43 -6.20 18.49
N LYS A 121 -21.51 -5.51 19.18
CA LYS A 121 -21.83 -4.29 19.94
C LYS A 121 -22.28 -3.15 19.02
N ARG A 122 -21.72 -3.05 17.81
CA ARG A 122 -22.07 -2.03 16.82
C ARG A 122 -23.32 -2.43 16.02
N GLU A 123 -23.40 -3.68 15.62
CA GLU A 123 -24.42 -4.27 14.75
C GLU A 123 -25.05 -5.47 15.46
N GLY A 124 -26.11 -5.24 16.25
CA GLY A 124 -26.69 -6.26 17.14
C GLY A 124 -27.25 -7.51 16.45
N LEU A 125 -27.51 -7.45 15.15
CA LEU A 125 -27.95 -8.58 14.33
C LEU A 125 -26.79 -9.51 13.93
N LEU A 126 -25.57 -8.99 13.90
CA LEU A 126 -24.38 -9.71 13.49
C LEU A 126 -23.70 -10.33 14.71
N LYS A 127 -23.76 -11.66 14.83
CA LYS A 127 -23.20 -12.41 15.97
C LYS A 127 -22.00 -13.23 15.55
N GLY A 128 -20.96 -13.20 16.37
CA GLY A 128 -19.79 -14.07 16.22
C GLY A 128 -18.99 -13.84 14.94
N CYS A 129 -19.13 -12.69 14.26
CA CYS A 129 -18.41 -12.43 13.01
C CYS A 129 -17.41 -11.30 13.15
N PHE A 130 -16.28 -11.44 12.46
CA PHE A 130 -15.32 -10.37 12.24
C PHE A 130 -14.91 -10.35 10.77
N CYS A 131 -14.36 -9.23 10.32
CA CYS A 131 -13.90 -9.07 8.95
C CYS A 131 -12.51 -8.44 8.92
N VAL A 132 -11.67 -8.91 8.02
CA VAL A 132 -10.39 -8.29 7.68
C VAL A 132 -10.46 -7.91 6.20
N ALA A 133 -10.12 -6.67 5.87
CA ALA A 133 -10.03 -6.18 4.50
C ALA A 133 -8.62 -5.64 4.25
N ASP A 134 -8.00 -6.00 3.11
CA ASP A 134 -6.65 -5.53 2.77
C ASP A 134 -6.63 -4.08 2.24
N GLY A 135 -7.81 -3.52 1.96
CA GLY A 135 -8.00 -2.17 1.42
C GLY A 135 -7.55 -1.98 -0.03
N LYS A 136 -7.15 -3.06 -0.72
CA LYS A 136 -6.64 -3.02 -2.09
C LYS A 136 -7.77 -3.19 -3.09
N ASN A 137 -7.80 -2.25 -4.03
CA ASN A 137 -8.79 -2.25 -5.09
C ASN A 137 -8.20 -2.82 -6.38
N TYR A 138 -8.69 -3.98 -6.79
CA TYR A 138 -8.34 -4.61 -8.05
C TYR A 138 -9.30 -4.17 -9.14
N ALA A 139 -8.77 -3.69 -10.27
CA ALA A 139 -9.61 -3.44 -11.44
C ALA A 139 -10.18 -4.78 -11.93
N VAL A 140 -11.49 -4.82 -12.17
CA VAL A 140 -12.18 -6.00 -12.68
C VAL A 140 -12.95 -5.65 -13.95
N GLN A 141 -13.32 -6.66 -14.72
CA GLN A 141 -14.12 -6.46 -15.93
C GLN A 141 -15.47 -5.85 -15.57
N ALA A 142 -15.89 -4.83 -16.33
CA ALA A 142 -17.20 -4.22 -16.15
C ALA A 142 -18.31 -5.26 -16.43
N PRO A 143 -19.35 -5.34 -15.58
CA PRO A 143 -20.51 -6.16 -15.87
C PRO A 143 -21.16 -5.71 -17.18
N THR A 144 -21.60 -6.67 -18.01
CA THR A 144 -22.36 -6.37 -19.24
C THR A 144 -23.79 -5.90 -18.95
N ASN A 145 -24.31 -6.21 -17.76
CA ASN A 145 -25.63 -5.80 -17.31
C ASN A 145 -25.55 -4.59 -16.36
N SER A 146 -26.14 -3.47 -16.76
CA SER A 146 -26.17 -2.22 -15.98
C SER A 146 -26.89 -2.36 -14.64
N ASP A 147 -27.90 -3.22 -14.53
CA ASP A 147 -28.67 -3.41 -13.29
C ASP A 147 -27.83 -4.13 -12.23
N VAL A 148 -27.00 -5.10 -12.64
CA VAL A 148 -26.04 -5.76 -11.76
C VAL A 148 -24.98 -4.78 -11.29
N GLN A 149 -24.47 -3.92 -12.19
CA GLN A 149 -23.53 -2.87 -11.80
C GLN A 149 -24.15 -1.89 -10.79
N ASN A 150 -25.39 -1.45 -11.02
CA ASN A 150 -26.09 -0.53 -10.12
C ASN A 150 -26.40 -1.17 -8.76
N ALA A 151 -26.77 -2.45 -8.73
CA ALA A 151 -27.03 -3.18 -7.49
C ALA A 151 -25.77 -3.30 -6.59
N HIS A 152 -24.58 -3.34 -7.19
CA HIS A 152 -23.31 -3.39 -6.48
C HIS A 152 -22.65 -2.02 -6.32
N TYR A 153 -23.25 -0.95 -6.83
CA TYR A 153 -22.73 0.40 -6.71
C TYR A 153 -22.95 0.94 -5.29
N ASN A 154 -21.86 1.16 -4.56
CA ASN A 154 -21.88 1.65 -3.18
C ASN A 154 -21.46 3.13 -3.05
N GLY A 155 -21.31 3.85 -4.16
CA GLY A 155 -20.90 5.27 -4.16
C GLY A 155 -19.44 5.53 -3.77
N TRP A 156 -18.66 4.50 -3.44
CA TRP A 156 -17.31 4.67 -2.91
C TRP A 156 -16.26 4.86 -4.03
N LEU A 157 -16.38 4.12 -5.14
CA LEU A 157 -15.39 4.14 -6.22
C LEU A 157 -16.03 4.53 -7.56
N HIS A 158 -15.39 5.44 -8.30
CA HIS A 158 -15.83 5.89 -9.62
C HIS A 158 -15.47 4.94 -10.78
N SER A 159 -15.11 3.69 -10.49
CA SER A 159 -14.75 2.69 -11.50
C SER A 159 -15.03 1.28 -10.99
N VAL A 160 -15.16 0.30 -11.89
CA VAL A 160 -15.40 -1.10 -11.53
C VAL A 160 -14.16 -1.72 -10.89
N LYS A 161 -14.21 -1.90 -9.57
CA LYS A 161 -13.14 -2.50 -8.77
C LYS A 161 -13.71 -3.49 -7.75
N ALA A 162 -12.92 -4.51 -7.42
CA ALA A 162 -13.18 -5.41 -6.31
C ALA A 162 -12.18 -5.15 -5.18
N SER A 163 -12.67 -5.12 -3.93
CA SER A 163 -11.85 -5.15 -2.72
C SER A 163 -11.98 -6.52 -2.07
N LEU A 164 -10.87 -7.11 -1.64
CA LEU A 164 -10.91 -8.38 -0.93
C LEU A 164 -11.26 -8.12 0.55
N CYS A 165 -12.42 -8.61 0.95
CA CYS A 165 -12.87 -8.65 2.35
C CYS A 165 -13.04 -10.10 2.75
N VAL A 166 -12.30 -10.56 3.76
CA VAL A 166 -12.48 -11.90 4.33
C VAL A 166 -13.34 -11.76 5.58
N VAL A 167 -14.58 -12.24 5.49
CA VAL A 167 -15.50 -12.33 6.62
C VAL A 167 -15.40 -13.72 7.21
N SER A 168 -15.11 -13.81 8.50
CA SER A 168 -15.06 -15.06 9.24
C SER A 168 -16.14 -15.07 10.32
N MET A 169 -16.90 -16.16 10.38
CA MET A 169 -17.83 -16.45 11.48
C MET A 169 -17.18 -17.44 12.43
N LEU A 170 -17.15 -17.09 13.70
CA LEU A 170 -16.88 -18.01 14.80
C LEU A 170 -18.07 -18.96 14.88
N LEU A 171 -17.83 -20.24 14.59
CA LEU A 171 -18.82 -21.28 14.84
C LEU A 171 -19.09 -21.33 16.35
N PRO A 172 -20.36 -21.40 16.78
CA PRO A 172 -20.66 -21.65 18.18
C PRO A 172 -20.07 -23.02 18.57
N ALA A 173 -19.30 -23.03 19.65
CA ALA A 173 -18.81 -24.25 20.28
C ALA A 173 -19.96 -25.05 20.92
#